data_AF-A0A838P5L6-F1
#
_entry.id   AF-A0A838P5L6-F1
#
_cell.length_a   1.000
_cell.length_b   1.000
_cell.length_c   1.000
_cell.angle_alpha   90.00
_cell.angle_beta   90.00
_cell.angle_gamma   90.00
#
_symmetry.space_group_name_H-M   'P 1'
#
loop_
_entity.id
_entity.type
_entity.pdbx_description
1 polymer ?
#
loop_
_entity_poly.entity_id
_entity_poly.type
_entity_poly.pdbx_seq_one_letter_code
_entity_poly.pdbx_strand_id
1 'polypeptide(L)'
;MPPLHVLILERDPERREAMLDLLRGTGHHAVAAPDGAAAAAAVATAGFDQLLLDLGIPDIDLRLLREALAPSRPAEPESMEAAERRHIALMLRHTGGNRRRAAQLLGISRSTLLHKVRKYRLEGD
;
A
#
# COMPACT_ATOMS: atom_id res chain seq x y z
N MET A 1 11.58 -7.84 -5.01
CA MET A 1 11.00 -6.82 -4.10
C MET A 1 11.97 -6.65 -2.93
N PRO A 2 12.09 -5.48 -2.29
CA PRO A 2 12.89 -5.36 -1.08
C PRO A 2 12.34 -6.29 0.02
N PRO A 3 13.19 -6.79 0.94
CA PRO A 3 12.74 -7.50 2.14
C PRO A 3 11.73 -6.65 2.91
N LEU A 4 10.64 -7.27 3.36
CA LEU A 4 9.58 -6.60 4.13
C LEU A 4 9.52 -7.25 5.51
N HIS A 5 9.20 -6.47 6.53
CA HIS A 5 8.85 -6.94 7.85
C HIS A 5 7.33 -7.14 7.93
N VAL A 6 6.88 -8.40 7.97
CA VAL A 6 5.47 -8.77 7.90
C VAL A 6 5.00 -9.38 9.21
N LEU A 7 3.89 -8.84 9.75
CA LEU A 7 3.16 -9.47 10.84
C LEU A 7 2.06 -10.35 10.25
N ILE A 8 2.06 -11.64 10.57
CA ILE A 8 0.99 -12.58 10.22
C ILE A 8 0.11 -12.75 11.44
N LEU A 9 -1.19 -12.63 11.27
CA LEU A 9 -2.16 -12.94 12.30
C LEU A 9 -3.01 -14.13 11.84
N GLU A 10 -2.75 -15.26 12.46
CA GLU A 10 -3.29 -16.55 12.06
C GLU A 10 -3.49 -17.46 13.28
N ARG A 11 -4.75 -17.87 13.54
CA ARG A 11 -5.08 -18.71 14.70
C ARG A 11 -4.70 -20.17 14.46
N ASP A 12 -4.87 -20.64 13.22
CA ASP A 12 -4.59 -22.01 12.86
C ASP A 12 -3.08 -22.28 12.82
N PRO A 13 -2.54 -23.20 13.63
CA PRO A 13 -1.10 -23.42 13.74
C PRO A 13 -0.47 -23.94 12.45
N GLU A 14 -1.17 -24.80 11.69
CA GLU A 14 -0.64 -25.37 10.45
C GLU A 14 -0.51 -24.30 9.37
N ARG A 15 -1.58 -23.52 9.17
CA ARG A 15 -1.61 -22.39 8.24
C ARG A 15 -0.64 -21.29 8.63
N ARG A 16 -0.48 -21.03 9.93
CA ARG A 16 0.48 -20.05 10.46
C ARG A 16 1.91 -20.42 10.07
N GLU A 17 2.28 -21.68 10.28
CA GLU A 17 3.62 -22.18 9.95
C GLU A 17 3.87 -22.15 8.44
N ALA A 18 2.89 -22.62 7.64
CA ALA A 18 2.98 -22.57 6.18
C ALA A 18 3.19 -21.13 5.66
N MET A 19 2.52 -20.14 6.26
CA MET A 19 2.66 -18.74 5.88
C MET A 19 4.02 -18.16 6.29
N LEU A 20 4.53 -18.51 7.46
CA LEU A 20 5.88 -18.14 7.91
C LEU A 20 6.94 -18.65 6.94
N ASP A 21 6.87 -19.92 6.59
CA ASP A 21 7.82 -20.55 5.67
C ASP A 21 7.76 -19.93 4.28
N LEU A 22 6.56 -19.64 3.77
CA LEU A 22 6.38 -19.00 2.46
C LEU A 22 7.02 -17.60 2.42
N LEU A 23 6.74 -16.76 3.42
CA LEU A 23 7.26 -15.38 3.46
C LEU A 23 8.77 -15.36 3.71
N ARG A 24 9.29 -16.24 4.56
CA ARG A 24 10.74 -16.35 4.80
C ARG A 24 11.47 -16.92 3.58
N GLY A 25 10.89 -17.92 2.92
CA GLY A 25 11.42 -18.52 1.69
C GLY A 25 11.51 -17.54 0.51
N THR A 26 10.74 -16.44 0.55
CA THR A 26 10.77 -15.37 -0.45
C THR A 26 11.66 -14.18 -0.04
N GLY A 27 12.35 -14.27 1.10
CA GLY A 27 13.30 -13.26 1.59
C GLY A 27 12.68 -12.16 2.43
N HIS A 28 11.44 -12.32 2.91
CA HIS A 28 10.80 -11.40 3.86
C HIS A 28 11.08 -11.82 5.31
N HIS A 29 11.06 -10.86 6.23
CA HIS A 29 11.10 -11.10 7.65
C HIS A 29 9.67 -11.23 8.18
N ALA A 30 9.23 -12.46 8.48
CA ALA A 30 7.89 -12.71 8.99
C ALA A 30 7.88 -13.07 10.48
N VAL A 31 6.94 -12.47 11.20
CA VAL A 31 6.59 -12.76 12.60
C VAL A 31 5.12 -13.15 12.63
N ALA A 32 4.77 -14.21 13.35
CA ALA A 32 3.38 -14.65 13.45
C ALA A 32 2.82 -14.46 14.86
N ALA A 33 1.56 -14.05 14.93
CA ALA A 33 0.77 -13.89 16.13
C ALA A 33 -0.47 -14.83 16.06
N PRO A 34 -0.68 -15.68 17.08
CA PRO A 34 -1.83 -16.59 17.13
C PRO A 34 -3.17 -15.88 17.39
N ASP A 35 -3.15 -14.66 17.90
CA ASP A 35 -4.34 -13.89 18.28
C ASP A 35 -4.04 -12.38 18.30
N GLY A 36 -5.09 -11.59 18.56
CA GLY A 36 -5.01 -10.13 18.61
C GLY A 36 -4.11 -9.59 19.71
N ALA A 37 -4.04 -10.26 20.86
CA ALA A 37 -3.22 -9.83 21.99
C ALA A 37 -1.73 -9.99 21.68
N ALA A 38 -1.35 -11.14 21.10
CA ALA A 38 0.00 -11.39 20.62
C ALA A 38 0.38 -10.44 19.48
N ALA A 39 -0.56 -10.13 18.59
CA ALA A 39 -0.32 -9.16 17.53
C ALA A 39 -0.09 -7.76 18.09
N ALA A 40 -0.92 -7.30 19.03
CA ALA A 40 -0.74 -5.99 19.68
C ALA A 40 0.62 -5.87 20.39
N ALA A 41 1.04 -6.92 21.12
CA ALA A 41 2.36 -6.97 21.75
C ALA A 41 3.51 -6.92 20.74
N ALA A 42 3.36 -7.61 19.60
CA ALA A 42 4.35 -7.58 18.52
C ALA A 42 4.48 -6.18 17.92
N VAL A 43 3.36 -5.51 17.59
CA VAL A 43 3.45 -4.17 17.00
C VAL A 43 3.98 -3.12 17.98
N ALA A 44 3.75 -3.27 19.28
CA ALA A 44 4.32 -2.38 20.30
C ALA A 44 5.86 -2.44 20.39
N THR A 45 6.48 -3.52 19.90
CA THR A 45 7.92 -3.79 20.07
C THR A 45 8.72 -3.80 18.76
N ALA A 46 8.04 -3.89 17.62
CA ALA A 46 8.67 -4.00 16.30
C ALA A 46 7.92 -3.20 15.23
N GLY A 47 8.68 -2.60 14.30
CA GLY A 47 8.13 -1.98 13.10
C GLY A 47 7.82 -3.03 12.03
N PHE A 48 6.59 -3.03 11.53
CA PHE A 48 6.14 -3.88 10.43
C PHE A 48 5.69 -3.03 9.25
N ASP A 49 6.07 -3.45 8.04
CA ASP A 49 5.67 -2.81 6.79
C ASP A 49 4.27 -3.25 6.36
N GLN A 50 3.89 -4.48 6.70
CA GLN A 50 2.62 -5.08 6.30
C GLN A 50 2.06 -6.02 7.38
N LEU A 51 0.74 -6.15 7.38
CA LEU A 51 -0.01 -7.10 8.19
C LEU A 51 -0.80 -8.02 7.27
N LEU A 52 -0.62 -9.32 7.44
CA LEU A 52 -1.38 -10.35 6.79
C LEU A 52 -2.41 -10.91 7.78
N LEU A 53 -3.68 -10.57 7.55
CA LEU A 53 -4.81 -10.98 8.37
C LEU A 53 -5.52 -12.18 7.77
N ASP A 54 -5.69 -13.25 8.55
CA ASP A 54 -6.71 -14.23 8.24
C ASP A 54 -8.09 -13.75 8.72
N LEU A 55 -9.08 -13.78 7.83
CA LEU A 55 -10.40 -13.16 8.05
C LEU A 55 -11.32 -13.94 9.02
N GLY A 56 -10.84 -15.02 9.67
CA GLY A 56 -11.60 -15.83 10.63
C GLY A 56 -11.54 -15.37 12.10
N ILE A 57 -11.13 -14.12 12.38
CA ILE A 57 -10.75 -13.67 13.72
C ILE A 57 -11.79 -12.65 14.24
N PRO A 58 -12.81 -13.06 15.02
CA PRO A 58 -13.92 -12.20 15.41
C PRO A 58 -13.60 -11.12 16.46
N ASP A 59 -12.38 -11.08 17.00
CA ASP A 59 -12.07 -10.32 18.23
C ASP A 59 -10.78 -9.49 18.13
N ILE A 60 -10.60 -8.81 16.99
CA ILE A 60 -9.48 -7.89 16.81
C ILE A 60 -9.97 -6.47 16.61
N ASP A 61 -9.45 -5.58 17.45
CA ASP A 61 -9.53 -4.16 17.21
C ASP A 61 -8.54 -3.76 16.10
N LEU A 62 -9.05 -3.77 14.88
CA LEU A 62 -8.31 -3.34 13.69
C LEU A 62 -7.84 -1.88 13.77
N ARG A 63 -8.44 -1.04 14.61
CA ARG A 63 -7.95 0.33 14.81
C ARG A 63 -6.60 0.33 15.51
N LEU A 64 -6.47 -0.43 16.60
CA LEU A 64 -5.21 -0.52 17.35
C LEU A 64 -4.08 -1.07 16.47
N LEU A 65 -4.34 -2.13 15.69
CA LEU A 65 -3.36 -2.62 14.73
C LEU A 65 -3.03 -1.58 13.66
N ARG A 66 -4.03 -0.85 13.13
CA ARG A 66 -3.79 0.17 12.11
C ARG A 66 -3.00 1.37 12.65
N GLU A 67 -3.22 1.78 13.89
CA GLU A 67 -2.44 2.85 14.54
C GLU A 67 -1.00 2.42 14.77
N ALA A 68 -0.80 1.16 15.15
CA ALA A 68 0.53 0.62 15.42
C ALA A 68 1.31 0.28 14.13
N LEU A 69 0.60 -0.06 13.05
CA LEU A 69 1.13 -0.24 11.68
C LEU A 69 1.09 1.05 10.85
N ALA A 70 0.57 2.15 11.41
CA ALA A 70 0.60 3.42 10.72
C ALA A 70 2.07 3.74 10.46
N PRO A 71 2.44 4.12 9.23
CA PRO A 71 3.82 4.45 8.95
C PRO A 71 4.27 5.50 9.97
N SER A 72 5.44 5.27 10.60
CA SER A 72 5.99 6.16 11.64
C SER A 72 6.17 7.60 11.14
N ARG A 73 6.17 7.78 9.81
CA ARG A 73 5.86 9.03 9.14
C ARG A 73 4.43 8.96 8.57
N PRO A 74 3.50 9.86 8.94
CA PRO A 74 2.37 10.12 8.06
C PRO A 74 2.94 10.38 6.66
N ALA A 75 2.33 9.81 5.62
CA ALA A 75 2.70 10.16 4.25
C ALA A 75 2.76 11.68 4.20
N GLU A 76 3.96 12.25 3.98
CA GLU A 76 4.12 13.69 3.97
C GLU A 76 3.07 14.23 3.00
N PRO A 77 2.20 15.16 3.44
CA PRO A 77 1.11 15.62 2.61
C PRO A 77 1.70 16.09 1.29
N GLU A 78 1.41 15.37 0.22
CA GLU A 78 1.96 15.67 -1.09
C GLU A 78 1.48 17.06 -1.52
N SER A 79 2.36 17.85 -2.15
CA SER A 79 1.95 19.14 -2.68
C SER A 79 0.83 18.97 -3.71
N MET A 80 -0.03 19.98 -3.88
CA MET A 80 -1.07 19.94 -4.91
C MET A 80 -0.50 19.70 -6.31
N GLU A 81 0.73 20.16 -6.57
CA GLU A 81 1.44 19.91 -7.82
C GLU A 81 1.85 18.44 -7.98
N ALA A 82 2.35 17.80 -6.91
CA ALA A 82 2.67 16.38 -6.92
C ALA A 82 1.41 15.51 -7.08
N ALA A 83 0.34 15.83 -6.34
CA ALA A 83 -0.95 15.16 -6.46
C ALA A 83 -1.52 15.27 -7.89
N GLU A 84 -1.46 16.47 -8.47
CA GLU A 84 -1.91 16.69 -9.85
C GLU A 84 -1.08 15.89 -10.86
N ARG A 85 0.26 15.93 -10.76
CA ARG A 85 1.15 15.15 -11.62
C ARG A 85 0.83 13.66 -11.55
N ARG A 86 0.66 13.12 -10.33
CA ARG A 86 0.33 11.72 -10.08
C ARG A 86 -1.01 11.36 -10.70
N HIS A 87 -2.04 12.20 -10.52
CA HIS A 87 -3.37 11.94 -11.06
C HIS A 87 -3.38 11.96 -12.61
N ILE A 88 -2.68 12.92 -13.24
CA ILE A 88 -2.56 12.97 -14.69
C ILE A 88 -1.86 11.73 -15.25
N ALA A 89 -0.76 11.30 -14.63
CA ALA A 89 -0.04 10.10 -15.02
C ALA A 89 -0.94 8.85 -14.93
N LEU A 90 -1.70 8.70 -13.84
CA LEU A 90 -2.66 7.61 -13.66
C LEU A 90 -3.70 7.58 -14.79
N MET A 91 -4.26 8.73 -15.16
CA MET A 91 -5.27 8.81 -16.21
C MET A 91 -4.72 8.53 -17.60
N LEU A 92 -3.47 8.92 -17.88
CA LEU A 92 -2.80 8.55 -19.12
C LEU A 92 -2.60 7.04 -19.22
N ARG A 93 -2.11 6.38 -18.16
CA ARG A 93 -1.97 4.91 -18.16
C ARG A 93 -3.32 4.21 -18.29
N HIS A 94 -4.32 4.65 -17.52
CA HIS A 94 -5.67 4.07 -17.54
C HIS A 94 -6.32 4.12 -18.94
N THR A 95 -5.97 5.13 -19.73
CA THR A 95 -6.50 5.31 -21.10
C THR A 95 -5.55 4.80 -22.18
N GLY A 96 -4.48 4.08 -21.83
CA GLY A 96 -3.48 3.59 -22.79
C GLY A 96 -2.80 4.72 -23.57
N GLY A 97 -2.58 5.87 -22.94
CA GLY A 97 -2.00 7.06 -23.57
C GLY A 97 -2.96 7.88 -24.42
N ASN A 98 -4.26 7.55 -24.50
CA ASN A 98 -5.23 8.32 -25.25
C ASN A 98 -5.52 9.68 -24.59
N ARG A 99 -4.74 10.70 -24.99
CA ARG A 99 -4.78 12.06 -24.43
C ARG A 99 -6.16 12.72 -24.53
N ARG A 100 -6.95 12.42 -25.56
CA ARG A 100 -8.31 12.99 -25.69
C ARG A 100 -9.23 12.38 -24.62
N ARG A 101 -9.16 11.06 -24.42
CA ARG A 101 -9.95 10.35 -23.41
C ARG A 101 -9.51 10.72 -21.99
N ALA A 102 -8.20 10.82 -21.74
CA ALA A 102 -7.66 11.25 -20.47
C ALA A 102 -8.14 12.66 -20.08
N ALA A 103 -8.13 13.62 -21.02
CA ALA A 103 -8.61 14.98 -20.78
C ALA A 103 -10.11 15.01 -20.41
N GLN A 104 -10.92 14.21 -21.10
CA GLN A 104 -12.35 14.09 -20.82
C GLN A 104 -12.62 13.54 -19.41
N LEU A 105 -11.91 12.50 -19.00
CA LEU A 105 -12.06 11.91 -17.66
C LEU A 105 -11.54 12.83 -16.56
N LEU A 106 -10.51 13.63 -16.85
CA LEU A 106 -9.99 14.67 -15.95
C LEU A 106 -10.88 15.92 -15.89
N GLY A 107 -11.89 16.05 -16.75
CA GLY A 107 -12.75 17.23 -16.82
C GLY A 107 -12.03 18.50 -17.28
N ILE A 108 -10.92 18.38 -18.02
CA ILE A 108 -10.13 19.51 -18.52
C ILE A 108 -10.06 19.53 -20.04
N SER A 109 -9.74 20.68 -20.60
CA SER A 109 -9.50 20.78 -22.04
C SER A 109 -8.26 19.95 -22.45
N ARG A 110 -8.26 19.45 -23.69
CA ARG A 110 -7.10 18.75 -24.25
C ARG A 110 -5.85 19.63 -24.26
N SER A 111 -5.98 20.93 -24.50
CA SER A 111 -4.84 21.86 -24.48
C SER A 111 -4.24 21.99 -23.07
N THR A 112 -5.08 22.07 -22.03
CA THR A 112 -4.64 22.09 -20.63
C THR A 112 -3.92 20.80 -20.27
N LEU A 113 -4.44 19.64 -20.67
CA LEU A 113 -3.75 18.36 -20.45
C LEU A 113 -2.39 18.34 -21.13
N LEU A 114 -2.30 18.73 -22.42
CA LEU A 114 -1.04 18.74 -23.16
C LEU A 114 -0.01 19.70 -22.57
N HIS A 115 -0.44 20.81 -21.99
CA HIS A 115 0.44 21.72 -21.26
C HIS A 115 0.97 21.04 -19.98
N LYS A 116 0.09 20.45 -19.17
CA LYS A 116 0.47 19.77 -17.92
C LYS A 116 1.35 18.55 -18.15
N VAL A 117 1.10 17.77 -19.20
CA VAL A 117 1.95 16.63 -19.59
C VAL A 117 3.38 17.07 -19.90
N ARG A 118 3.55 18.18 -20.63
CA ARG A 118 4.87 18.76 -20.89
C ARG A 118 5.50 19.35 -19.64
N LYS A 119 4.74 20.12 -18.85
CA LYS A 119 5.19 20.69 -17.57
C LYS A 119 5.74 19.61 -16.63
N TYR A 120 5.06 18.48 -16.55
CA TYR A 120 5.40 17.36 -15.66
C TYR A 120 6.26 16.28 -16.29
N ARG A 121 6.68 16.45 -17.56
CA ARG A 121 7.51 15.50 -18.32
C ARG A 121 6.91 14.08 -18.30
N LEU A 122 5.61 13.97 -18.57
CA LEU A 122 4.87 12.70 -18.61
C LEU A 122 4.78 12.13 -20.04
N GLU A 123 5.75 12.42 -20.90
CA GLU A 123 5.78 11.96 -22.29
C GLU A 123 6.58 10.65 -22.36
N GLY A 124 5.88 9.50 -22.49
CA GLY A 124 6.50 8.23 -22.90
C GLY A 124 6.75 7.16 -21.84
N ASP A 125 5.86 6.99 -20.84
CA ASP A 125 5.76 5.73 -20.08
C ASP A 125 4.85 4.71 -20.81
#